data_AF-A0AAW2MHX8-F1
#
_entry.id   AF-A0AAW2MHX8-F1
#
_cell.length_a   1.000
_cell.length_b   1.000
_cell.length_c   1.000
_cell.angle_alpha   90.00
_cell.angle_beta   90.00
_cell.angle_gamma   90.00
#
_symmetry.space_group_name_H-M   'P 1'
#
loop_
_entity.id
_entity.type
_entity.pdbx_description
1 polymer ?
#
loop_
_entity_poly.entity_id
_entity_poly.type
_entity_poly.pdbx_seq_one_letter_code
_entity_poly.pdbx_strand_id
1 'polypeptide(L)'
;MVNESLGAICNAHVVHADLSEYGTLDEKCIKLAELAATAVDFPKTGKIVNMPAELKPKTYPGFLGKEEFQSYNSRKILGKLYRKIKDAYDKDHDASPEHTFASDDIIYDQDLEVRGSTSFIADAWNCKCLYDGQLIGLRDSTK
;
A
#
# COMPACT_ATOMS: atom_id res chain seq x y z
N MET A 1 1.92 19.44 10.00
CA MET A 1 0.65 18.72 9.83
C MET A 1 0.29 18.81 8.36
N VAL A 2 0.61 17.76 7.61
CA VAL A 2 0.47 17.73 6.14
C VAL A 2 -0.99 17.41 5.82
N ASN A 3 -1.55 18.04 4.79
CA ASN A 3 -2.96 17.93 4.42
C ASN A 3 -3.35 16.47 4.08
N GLU A 4 -3.92 15.74 5.05
CA GLU A 4 -4.40 14.35 4.88
C GLU A 4 -5.63 14.25 3.95
N SER A 5 -6.25 15.38 3.57
CA SER A 5 -7.49 15.36 2.80
C SER A 5 -7.30 14.98 1.32
N LEU A 6 -6.14 15.27 0.72
CA LEU A 6 -5.92 15.06 -0.72
C LEU A 6 -6.09 13.57 -1.10
N GLY A 7 -5.46 12.67 -0.34
CA GLY A 7 -5.58 11.24 -0.58
C GLY A 7 -7.02 10.73 -0.46
N ALA A 8 -7.77 11.23 0.54
CA ALA A 8 -9.17 10.89 0.73
C ALA A 8 -10.05 11.41 -0.42
N ILE A 9 -9.82 12.65 -0.88
CA ILE A 9 -10.54 13.27 -2.00
C ILE A 9 -10.28 12.49 -3.29
N CYS A 10 -9.02 12.17 -3.60
CA CYS A 10 -8.66 11.41 -4.80
C CYS A 10 -9.26 10.00 -4.79
N ASN A 11 -9.21 9.30 -3.66
CA ASN A 11 -9.83 7.98 -3.54
C ASN A 11 -11.35 8.06 -3.73
N ALA A 12 -12.00 9.07 -3.13
CA ALA A 12 -13.42 9.29 -3.34
C ALA A 12 -13.76 9.55 -4.81
N HIS A 13 -12.94 10.33 -5.53
CA HIS A 13 -13.14 10.60 -6.94
C HIS A 13 -13.13 9.30 -7.75
N VAL A 14 -12.15 8.41 -7.50
CA VAL A 14 -12.09 7.09 -8.14
C VAL A 14 -13.37 6.28 -7.87
N VAL A 15 -13.86 6.26 -6.63
CA VAL A 15 -15.08 5.52 -6.28
C VAL A 15 -16.31 6.07 -6.98
N HIS A 16 -16.54 7.40 -6.94
CA HIS A 16 -17.71 8.00 -7.59
C HIS A 16 -17.65 7.88 -9.10
N ALA A 17 -16.47 8.01 -9.70
CA ALA A 17 -16.28 7.82 -11.13
C ALA A 17 -16.53 6.36 -11.54
N ASP A 18 -16.19 5.39 -10.69
CA ASP A 18 -16.47 3.99 -10.97
C ASP A 18 -17.97 3.65 -10.85
N LEU A 19 -18.66 4.20 -9.86
CA LEU A 19 -20.10 3.97 -9.63
C LEU A 19 -21.03 4.70 -10.60
N SER A 20 -20.65 5.88 -11.06
CA SER A 20 -21.52 6.70 -11.92
C SER A 20 -21.47 6.25 -13.38
N GLU A 21 -22.62 6.17 -14.05
CA GLU A 21 -22.70 5.93 -15.50
C GLU A 21 -22.06 7.10 -16.29
N TYR A 22 -22.09 8.31 -15.73
CA TYR A 22 -21.42 9.49 -16.31
C TYR A 22 -19.90 9.51 -16.05
N GLY A 23 -19.39 8.55 -15.27
CA GLY A 23 -17.97 8.45 -14.96
C GLY A 23 -17.43 9.71 -14.28
N THR A 24 -16.33 10.24 -14.78
CA THR A 24 -15.69 11.46 -14.26
C THR A 24 -16.47 12.73 -14.54
N LEU A 25 -17.50 12.68 -15.39
CA LEU A 25 -18.39 13.82 -15.68
C LEU A 25 -19.54 13.95 -14.66
N ASP A 26 -19.65 13.02 -13.72
CA ASP A 26 -20.58 13.13 -12.59
C ASP A 26 -20.27 14.38 -11.77
N GLU A 27 -21.31 15.10 -11.32
CA GLU A 27 -21.15 16.33 -10.52
C GLU A 27 -20.30 16.11 -9.26
N LYS A 28 -20.38 14.91 -8.65
CA LYS A 28 -19.54 14.58 -7.48
C LYS A 28 -18.07 14.50 -7.86
N CYS A 29 -17.76 13.95 -9.03
CA CYS A 29 -16.38 13.87 -9.52
C CYS A 29 -15.83 15.26 -9.84
N ILE A 30 -16.64 16.13 -10.47
CA ILE A 30 -16.24 17.52 -10.76
C ILE A 30 -15.93 18.26 -9.46
N LYS A 31 -16.82 18.19 -8.45
CA LYS A 31 -16.59 18.79 -7.12
C LYS A 31 -15.32 18.25 -6.45
N LEU A 32 -15.08 16.94 -6.53
CA LEU A 32 -13.88 16.33 -5.97
C LEU A 32 -12.61 16.76 -6.70
N ALA A 33 -12.67 16.96 -8.01
CA ALA A 33 -11.55 17.47 -8.80
C ALA A 33 -11.20 18.91 -8.40
N GLU A 34 -12.19 19.78 -8.20
CA GLU A 34 -11.98 21.16 -7.71
C GLU A 34 -11.35 21.19 -6.30
N LEU A 35 -11.82 20.33 -5.40
CA LEU A 35 -11.25 20.17 -4.06
C LEU A 35 -9.80 19.66 -4.13
N ALA A 36 -9.53 18.67 -4.99
CA ALA A 36 -8.18 18.12 -5.17
C ALA A 36 -7.21 19.19 -5.71
N ALA A 37 -7.64 19.99 -6.69
CA ALA A 37 -6.85 21.10 -7.22
C ALA A 37 -6.49 22.11 -6.13
N THR A 38 -7.49 22.49 -5.30
CA THR A 38 -7.25 23.40 -4.17
C THR A 38 -6.30 22.79 -3.13
N ALA A 39 -6.45 21.50 -2.82
CA ALA A 39 -5.59 20.79 -1.88
C ALA A 39 -4.12 20.75 -2.33
N VAL A 40 -3.86 20.55 -3.63
CA VAL A 40 -2.51 20.57 -4.21
C VAL A 40 -1.89 21.97 -4.16
N ASP A 41 -2.69 23.01 -4.35
CA ASP A 41 -2.24 24.41 -4.29
C ASP A 41 -2.15 24.96 -2.85
N PHE A 42 -2.38 24.14 -1.82
CA PHE A 42 -2.21 24.54 -0.41
C PHE A 42 -0.84 25.16 -0.12
N PRO A 43 0.31 24.62 -0.56
CA PRO A 43 1.61 25.23 -0.29
C PRO A 43 1.77 26.65 -0.86
N LYS A 44 1.01 26.98 -1.92
CA LYS A 44 1.05 28.31 -2.57
C LYS A 44 0.03 29.27 -1.97
N THR A 45 -1.14 28.77 -1.60
CA THR A 45 -2.31 29.60 -1.26
C THR A 45 -2.63 29.64 0.22
N GLY A 46 -2.12 28.68 1.00
CA GLY A 46 -2.47 28.47 2.40
C GLY A 46 -3.92 27.98 2.62
N LYS A 47 -4.70 27.74 1.55
CA LYS A 47 -6.11 27.34 1.67
C LYS A 47 -6.22 25.85 2.02
N ILE A 48 -6.72 25.56 3.22
CA ILE A 48 -7.01 24.21 3.66
C ILE A 48 -8.38 23.80 3.11
N VAL A 49 -8.45 22.59 2.58
CA VAL A 49 -9.72 21.95 2.19
C VAL A 49 -9.91 20.68 3.00
N ASN A 50 -11.17 20.39 3.29
CA ASN A 50 -11.58 19.19 4.01
C ASN A 50 -12.51 18.37 3.14
N MET A 51 -12.50 17.05 3.33
CA MET A 51 -13.37 16.14 2.61
C MET A 51 -14.83 16.30 3.08
N PRO A 52 -15.78 16.66 2.21
CA PRO A 52 -17.19 16.75 2.58
C PRO A 52 -17.78 15.37 2.92
N ALA A 53 -18.64 15.31 3.92
CA ALA A 53 -19.17 14.04 4.44
C ALA A 53 -20.04 13.33 3.39
N GLU A 54 -20.79 14.08 2.58
CA GLU A 54 -21.66 13.60 1.52
C GLU A 54 -20.90 13.02 0.32
N LEU A 55 -19.63 13.41 0.14
CA LEU A 55 -18.76 12.88 -0.90
C LEU A 55 -17.93 11.69 -0.40
N LYS A 56 -17.98 11.36 0.90
CA LYS A 56 -17.21 10.24 1.47
C LYS A 56 -17.85 8.90 1.09
N PRO A 57 -17.15 8.02 0.35
CA PRO A 57 -17.71 6.73 -0.02
C PRO A 57 -17.84 5.79 1.19
N LYS A 58 -18.89 4.97 1.16
CA LYS A 58 -19.14 3.93 2.16
C LYS A 58 -18.58 2.56 1.75
N THR A 59 -18.53 2.32 0.45
CA THR A 59 -18.00 1.11 -0.17
C THR A 59 -17.00 1.49 -1.25
N TYR A 60 -16.08 0.59 -1.57
CA TYR A 60 -14.94 0.82 -2.45
C TYR A 60 -14.88 -0.27 -3.53
N PRO A 61 -14.40 0.02 -4.74
CA PRO A 61 -14.17 -1.03 -5.71
C PRO A 61 -13.06 -1.95 -5.21
N GLY A 62 -13.17 -3.25 -5.46
CA GLY A 62 -12.21 -4.25 -4.96
C GLY A 62 -10.75 -4.01 -5.37
N PHE A 63 -10.51 -3.25 -6.44
CA PHE A 63 -9.14 -2.89 -6.87
C PHE A 63 -8.47 -1.83 -5.97
N LEU A 64 -9.19 -1.22 -5.02
CA LEU A 64 -8.60 -0.33 -4.00
C LEU A 64 -8.17 -1.08 -2.72
N GLY A 65 -8.23 -2.42 -2.72
CA GLY A 65 -7.65 -3.24 -1.64
C GLY A 65 -8.31 -3.07 -0.27
N LYS A 66 -9.62 -2.80 -0.25
CA LYS A 66 -10.40 -2.81 0.99
C LYS A 66 -10.87 -4.21 1.33
N GLU A 67 -11.21 -4.41 2.60
CA GLU A 67 -11.85 -5.63 3.09
C GLU A 67 -13.09 -5.99 2.26
N GLU A 68 -13.43 -7.27 2.16
CA GLU A 68 -14.54 -7.74 1.32
C GLU A 68 -15.88 -7.09 1.69
N PHE A 69 -16.15 -6.92 3.00
CA PHE A 69 -17.39 -6.30 3.48
C PHE A 69 -17.51 -4.80 3.13
N GLN A 70 -16.40 -4.14 2.79
CA GLN A 70 -16.36 -2.75 2.33
C GLN A 70 -16.19 -2.63 0.82
N SER A 71 -16.13 -3.75 0.11
CA SER A 71 -15.77 -3.80 -1.30
C SER A 71 -16.96 -4.16 -2.20
N TYR A 72 -16.95 -3.65 -3.43
CA TYR A 72 -17.87 -4.04 -4.48
C TYR A 72 -17.14 -4.44 -5.76
N ASN A 73 -17.81 -5.26 -6.58
CA ASN A 73 -17.29 -5.74 -7.84
C ASN A 73 -17.53 -4.74 -8.97
N SER A 74 -16.52 -3.89 -9.24
CA SER A 74 -16.55 -2.97 -10.39
C SER A 74 -16.69 -3.73 -11.71
N ARG A 75 -17.64 -3.30 -12.54
CA ARG A 75 -17.88 -3.82 -13.90
C ARG A 75 -17.10 -3.07 -14.97
N LYS A 76 -16.39 -2.00 -14.61
CA LYS A 76 -15.61 -1.17 -15.53
C LYS A 76 -14.23 -1.77 -15.81
N ILE A 77 -13.49 -1.14 -16.71
CA ILE A 77 -12.22 -1.66 -17.23
C ILE A 77 -11.19 -1.93 -16.14
N LEU A 78 -11.07 -1.03 -15.15
CA LEU A 78 -10.14 -1.19 -14.03
C LEU A 78 -10.48 -2.41 -13.18
N GLY A 79 -11.76 -2.59 -12.83
CA GLY A 79 -12.22 -3.78 -12.10
C GLY A 79 -12.00 -5.08 -12.86
N LYS A 80 -12.23 -5.07 -14.18
CA LYS A 80 -11.97 -6.24 -15.05
C LYS A 80 -10.48 -6.57 -15.12
N LEU A 81 -9.63 -5.56 -15.29
CA LEU A 81 -8.19 -5.74 -15.39
C LEU A 81 -7.60 -6.24 -14.07
N TYR A 82 -7.99 -5.63 -12.95
CA TYR A 82 -7.54 -6.03 -11.63
C TYR A 82 -7.81 -7.52 -11.35
N ARG A 83 -9.04 -7.98 -11.59
CA ARG A 83 -9.39 -9.41 -11.40
C ARG A 83 -8.59 -10.32 -12.32
N LYS A 84 -8.44 -9.97 -13.60
CA LYS A 84 -7.64 -10.79 -14.54
C LYS A 84 -6.18 -10.93 -14.11
N ILE A 85 -5.58 -9.84 -13.62
CA ILE A 85 -4.19 -9.85 -13.13
C ILE A 85 -4.10 -10.66 -11.83
N LYS A 86 -5.02 -10.43 -10.89
CA LYS A 86 -5.06 -11.17 -9.62
C LYS A 86 -5.21 -12.67 -9.86
N ASP A 87 -6.16 -13.07 -10.70
CA ASP A 87 -6.39 -14.48 -11.06
C ASP A 87 -5.18 -15.12 -11.75
N ALA A 88 -4.39 -14.37 -12.50
CA ALA A 88 -3.16 -14.86 -13.13
C ALA A 88 -2.04 -15.02 -12.09
N TYR A 89 -1.85 -14.01 -11.24
CA TYR A 89 -0.86 -14.04 -10.17
C TYR A 89 -1.12 -15.18 -9.18
N ASP A 90 -2.37 -15.35 -8.75
CA ASP A 90 -2.74 -16.42 -7.80
C ASP A 90 -2.50 -17.81 -8.42
N LYS A 91 -2.73 -17.98 -9.74
CA LYS A 91 -2.41 -19.21 -10.47
C LYS A 91 -0.92 -19.48 -10.59
N ASP A 92 -0.12 -18.44 -10.84
CA ASP A 92 1.33 -18.57 -10.91
C ASP A 92 1.93 -18.85 -9.51
N HIS A 93 1.30 -18.36 -8.45
CA HIS A 93 1.71 -18.65 -7.08
C HIS A 93 1.36 -20.08 -6.63
N ASP A 94 0.19 -20.60 -7.06
CA ASP A 94 -0.19 -22.00 -6.83
C ASP A 94 0.55 -22.99 -7.75
N ALA A 95 0.99 -22.55 -8.95
CA ALA A 95 1.73 -23.37 -9.91
C ALA A 95 3.24 -23.37 -9.70
N SER A 96 3.77 -22.45 -8.90
CA SER A 96 5.13 -22.53 -8.42
C SER A 96 5.12 -23.41 -7.17
N PRO A 97 5.57 -24.68 -7.21
CA PRO A 97 5.90 -25.35 -5.97
C PRO A 97 6.90 -24.41 -5.31
N GLU A 98 6.58 -24.01 -4.08
CA GLU A 98 7.34 -23.07 -3.29
C GLU A 98 8.81 -23.07 -3.73
N HIS A 99 9.34 -21.91 -4.10
CA HIS A 99 10.78 -21.67 -3.97
C HIS A 99 11.18 -21.72 -2.48
N THR A 100 10.71 -22.73 -1.74
CA THR A 100 11.53 -23.49 -0.82
C THR A 100 12.64 -24.07 -1.69
N PHE A 101 13.57 -23.21 -2.13
CA PHE A 101 14.93 -23.64 -2.35
C PHE A 101 15.23 -24.47 -1.11
N ALA A 102 15.45 -25.78 -1.28
CA ALA A 102 16.06 -26.54 -0.22
C ALA A 102 17.25 -25.69 0.25
N SER A 103 17.41 -25.51 1.55
CA SER A 103 18.51 -24.68 2.10
C SER A 103 19.87 -25.01 1.47
N ASP A 104 19.99 -26.21 0.92
CA ASP A 104 21.14 -26.79 0.28
C ASP A 104 21.42 -26.24 -1.15
N ASP A 105 20.47 -25.56 -1.79
CA ASP A 105 20.60 -24.99 -3.15
C ASP A 105 21.01 -23.51 -3.17
N ILE A 106 21.05 -22.84 -2.02
CA ILE A 106 21.51 -21.44 -1.93
C ILE A 106 23.05 -21.45 -1.88
N ILE A 107 23.68 -21.22 -3.02
CA ILE A 107 25.13 -21.09 -3.12
C ILE A 107 25.56 -19.75 -2.51
N TYR A 108 26.43 -19.81 -1.51
CA TYR A 108 27.06 -18.61 -0.94
C TYR A 108 27.89 -17.88 -2.00
N ASP A 109 27.54 -16.62 -2.28
CA ASP A 109 28.27 -15.79 -3.22
C ASP A 109 29.56 -15.27 -2.57
N GLN A 110 30.68 -15.91 -2.91
CA GLN A 110 31.99 -15.57 -2.38
C GLN A 110 32.47 -14.18 -2.85
N ASP A 111 31.94 -13.63 -3.94
CA ASP A 111 32.32 -12.29 -4.41
C ASP A 111 31.82 -11.18 -3.47
N LEU A 112 30.84 -11.49 -2.61
CA LEU A 112 30.35 -10.60 -1.57
C LEU A 112 31.19 -10.65 -0.29
N GLU A 113 32.19 -11.55 -0.20
CA GLU A 113 33.05 -11.64 0.98
C GLU A 113 34.09 -10.51 1.01
N VAL A 114 33.96 -9.64 2.01
CA VAL A 114 34.97 -8.61 2.29
C VAL A 114 36.13 -9.23 3.05
N ARG A 115 37.36 -9.14 2.50
CA ARG A 115 38.57 -9.67 3.16
C ARG A 115 38.74 -9.08 4.57
N GLY A 116 38.99 -9.97 5.54
CA GLY A 116 39.15 -9.59 6.94
C GLY A 116 37.83 -9.37 7.69
N SER A 117 36.67 -9.55 7.04
CA SER A 117 35.36 -9.44 7.69
C SER A 117 35.18 -10.40 8.87
N THR A 118 35.86 -11.55 8.84
CA THR A 118 35.79 -12.59 9.89
C THR A 118 36.20 -12.08 11.27
N SER A 119 37.08 -11.08 11.38
CA SER A 119 37.47 -10.49 12.67
C SER A 119 36.33 -9.74 13.35
N PHE A 120 35.30 -9.33 12.61
CA PHE A 120 34.16 -8.58 13.13
C PHE A 120 32.97 -9.47 13.51
N ILE A 121 33.01 -10.78 13.20
CA ILE A 121 31.87 -11.69 13.44
C ILE A 121 31.51 -11.75 14.93
N ALA A 122 32.52 -11.81 15.81
CA ALA A 122 32.29 -11.88 17.27
C ALA A 122 31.62 -10.60 17.80
N ASP A 123 32.09 -9.44 17.39
CA ASP A 123 31.52 -8.15 17.80
C ASP A 123 30.12 -7.97 17.22
N ALA A 124 29.91 -8.31 15.94
CA ALA A 124 28.60 -8.27 15.30
C ALA A 124 27.58 -9.17 16.01
N TRP A 125 28.00 -10.35 16.47
CA TRP A 125 27.16 -11.25 17.24
C TRP A 125 26.74 -10.64 18.58
N ASN A 126 27.69 -10.04 19.30
CA ASN A 126 27.39 -9.34 20.55
C ASN A 126 26.41 -8.18 20.34
N CYS A 127 26.61 -7.37 19.30
CA CYS A 127 25.70 -6.29 18.94
C CYS A 127 24.29 -6.81 18.63
N LYS A 128 24.17 -7.93 17.90
CA LYS A 128 22.88 -8.56 17.62
C LYS A 128 22.20 -9.02 18.91
N CYS A 129 22.90 -9.74 19.79
CA CYS A 129 22.33 -10.20 21.05
C CYS A 129 21.83 -9.03 21.93
N LEU A 130 22.56 -7.92 21.96
CA LEU A 130 22.14 -6.71 22.69
C LEU A 130 20.87 -6.10 22.08
N TYR A 131 20.81 -5.98 20.76
CA TYR A 131 19.64 -5.47 20.05
C TYR A 131 18.40 -6.36 20.26
N ASP A 132 18.56 -7.68 20.14
CA ASP A 132 17.47 -8.64 20.35
C ASP A 132 16.93 -8.55 21.79
N GLY A 133 17.81 -8.40 22.78
CA GLY A 133 17.41 -8.17 24.17
C GLY A 133 16.63 -6.87 24.36
N GLN A 134 17.06 -5.78 23.73
CA GLN A 134 16.35 -4.50 23.77
C GLN A 134 14.97 -4.59 23.11
N LEU A 135 14.86 -5.27 21.97
CA LEU A 135 13.59 -5.50 21.28
C LEU A 135 12.59 -6.30 22.12
N ILE A 136 13.06 -7.38 22.76
CA ILE A 136 12.22 -8.19 23.65
C ILE A 136 11.74 -7.34 24.84
N GLY A 137 12.65 -6.58 25.46
CA GLY A 137 12.30 -5.67 26.55
C GLY A 137 11.26 -4.63 26.15
N LEU A 138 11.39 -4.02 24.97
CA LEU A 138 10.43 -3.04 24.46
C LEU A 138 9.03 -3.66 24.27
N ARG A 139 8.97 -4.86 23.69
CA ARG A 139 7.72 -5.57 23.44
C ARG A 139 7.01 -5.96 24.74
N ASP A 140 7.76 -6.36 25.76
CA ASP A 140 7.21 -6.77 27.06
C ASP A 140 6.83 -5.57 27.94
N SER A 141 7.43 -4.39 27.72
CA SER A 141 7.11 -3.13 28.42
C SER A 141 5.79 -2.48 27.97
N THR A 142 5.15 -3.02 26.93
CA THR A 142 3.92 -2.46 26.33
C THR A 142 2.65 -3.22 26.74
N LYS A 143 2.74 -4.05 27.79
CA LYS A 143 1.59 -4.70 28.46
C LYS A 143 1.37 -4.07 29.83
#